data_AF-A0A7J8MUL5-F1
#
_entry.id   AF-A0A7J8MUL5-F1
#
_cell.length_a   1.000
_cell.length_b   1.000
_cell.length_c   1.000
_cell.angle_alpha   90.00
_cell.angle_beta   90.00
_cell.angle_gamma   90.00
#
_symmetry.space_group_name_H-M   'P 1'
#
loop_
_entity.id
_entity.type
_entity.pdbx_description
1 polymer ?
#
loop_
_entity_poly.entity_id
_entity_poly.type
_entity_poly.pdbx_seq_one_letter_code
_entity_poly.pdbx_strand_id
1 'polypeptide(L)'
;RRRDLSEGLRKLHCRSLIFIGENSPFHSEALHMTSKLDRRYSALVEVQACGSIVTEEQPHAMLIPLEYFLMGFGLYRSTLSVSRRSPLSPTCISPELLSPESMGLKLKPIKTWIS
;
A
#
# COMPACT_ATOMS: atom_id res chain seq x y z
N ARG A 1 27.65 -9.28 -7.42
CA ARG A 1 27.44 -7.90 -7.93
C ARG A 1 25.95 -7.72 -8.17
N ARG A 2 25.30 -6.74 -7.51
CA ARG A 2 23.86 -6.46 -7.67
C ARG A 2 23.60 -5.87 -9.05
N ARG A 3 22.47 -6.21 -9.67
CA ARG A 3 22.05 -5.64 -10.96
C ARG A 3 21.56 -4.21 -10.75
N ASP A 4 21.94 -3.31 -11.65
CA ASP A 4 21.42 -1.94 -11.63
C ASP A 4 20.00 -1.91 -12.19
N LEU A 5 19.06 -1.38 -11.40
CA LEU A 5 17.65 -1.25 -11.75
C LEU A 5 17.25 0.19 -12.06
N SER A 6 18.20 1.13 -12.08
CA SER A 6 17.93 2.58 -12.22
C SER A 6 17.09 2.90 -13.45
N GLU A 7 17.38 2.29 -14.59
CA GLU A 7 16.63 2.50 -15.83
C GLU A 7 15.19 1.96 -15.75
N GLY A 8 14.99 0.85 -15.04
CA GLY A 8 13.65 0.31 -14.80
C GLY A 8 12.84 1.21 -13.87
N LEU A 9 13.46 1.72 -12.81
CA LEU A 9 12.81 2.64 -11.86
C LEU A 9 12.39 3.95 -12.54
N ARG A 10 13.20 4.50 -13.45
CA ARG A 10 12.84 5.70 -14.22
C ARG A 10 11.63 5.49 -15.15
N LYS A 11 11.39 4.26 -15.59
CA LYS A 11 10.28 3.87 -16.48
C LYS A 11 9.03 3.43 -15.71
N LEU A 12 9.06 3.42 -14.38
CA LEU A 12 7.92 3.01 -13.58
C LEU A 12 6.86 4.13 -13.58
N HIS A 13 5.70 3.83 -14.19
CA HIS A 13 4.60 4.78 -14.31
C HIS A 13 3.49 4.59 -13.27
N CYS A 14 3.54 3.52 -12.47
CA CYS A 14 2.56 3.31 -11.41
C CYS A 14 2.87 4.20 -10.19
N ARG A 15 1.83 4.61 -9.46
CA ARG A 15 2.07 5.31 -8.20
C ARG A 15 2.65 4.32 -7.19
N SER A 16 3.67 4.75 -6.46
CA SER A 16 4.45 3.92 -5.55
C SER A 16 4.50 4.58 -4.18
N LEU A 17 4.12 3.84 -3.14
CA LEU A 17 4.30 4.23 -1.75
C LEU A 17 5.40 3.36 -1.14
N ILE A 18 6.44 3.99 -0.61
CA ILE A 18 7.64 3.31 -0.13
C ILE A 18 7.77 3.61 1.36
N PHE A 19 7.94 2.58 2.17
CA PHE A 19 8.22 2.68 3.60
C PHE A 19 9.67 2.28 3.86
N ILE A 20 10.39 3.07 4.65
CA ILE A 20 11.76 2.79 5.08
C ILE A 20 11.84 3.04 6.57
N GLY A 21 12.35 2.10 7.35
CA GLY A 21 12.70 2.38 8.75
C GLY A 21 13.99 3.18 8.85
N GLU A 22 14.01 4.19 9.72
CA GLU A 22 15.16 5.05 9.99
C GLU A 22 16.44 4.26 10.35
N ASN A 23 16.29 3.19 11.14
CA ASN A 23 17.39 2.34 11.60
C ASN A 23 17.66 1.14 10.68
N SER A 24 17.06 1.11 9.48
CA SER A 24 17.29 0.01 8.55
C SER A 24 18.71 0.06 7.96
N PRO A 25 19.43 -1.08 7.88
CA PRO A 25 20.71 -1.15 7.15
C PRO A 25 20.57 -0.80 5.65
N PHE A 26 19.35 -0.78 5.12
CA PHE A 26 19.07 -0.43 3.72
C PHE A 26 18.64 1.02 3.53
N HIS A 27 18.63 1.85 4.59
CA HIS A 27 18.12 3.22 4.55
C HIS A 27 18.74 4.05 3.41
N SER A 28 20.07 4.11 3.33
CA SER A 28 20.78 4.87 2.29
C SER A 28 20.53 4.34 0.88
N GLU A 29 20.47 3.01 0.72
CA GLU A 29 20.19 2.38 -0.58
C GLU A 29 18.75 2.64 -1.03
N ALA A 30 17.80 2.59 -0.10
CA ALA A 30 16.40 2.83 -0.39
C ALA A 30 16.13 4.31 -0.72
N LEU A 31 16.83 5.27 -0.10
CA LEU A 31 16.84 6.67 -0.53
C LEU A 31 17.41 6.82 -1.95
N HIS A 32 18.53 6.15 -2.25
CA HIS A 32 19.13 6.19 -3.58
C HIS A 32 18.22 5.60 -4.67
N MET A 33 17.54 4.47 -4.40
CA MET A 33 16.58 3.88 -5.34
C MET A 33 15.37 4.78 -5.53
N THR A 34 14.84 5.34 -4.43
CA THR A 34 13.71 6.28 -4.48
C THR A 34 14.06 7.52 -5.29
N SER A 35 15.31 7.98 -5.26
CA SER A 35 15.78 9.11 -6.06
C SER A 35 15.76 8.85 -7.57
N LYS A 36 15.60 7.59 -8.02
CA LYS A 36 15.48 7.23 -9.45
C LYS A 36 14.03 7.14 -9.92
N LEU A 37 13.08 7.14 -8.99
CA LEU A 37 11.65 7.17 -9.32
C LEU A 37 11.20 8.58 -9.66
N ASP A 38 10.16 8.70 -10.49
CA ASP A 38 9.51 9.98 -10.77
C ASP A 38 8.74 10.44 -9.53
N ARG A 39 9.17 11.58 -8.96
CA ARG A 39 8.58 12.21 -7.77
C ARG A 39 7.08 12.51 -7.89
N ARG A 40 6.53 12.60 -9.11
CA ARG A 40 5.09 12.80 -9.32
C ARG A 40 4.27 11.55 -8.99
N TYR A 41 4.88 10.38 -9.08
CA TYR A 41 4.22 9.09 -8.86
C TYR A 41 4.72 8.38 -7.59
N SER A 42 5.84 8.79 -7.01
CA SER A 42 6.38 8.16 -5.80
C SER A 42 6.19 9.00 -4.53
N ALA A 43 5.79 8.36 -3.45
CA ALA A 43 5.84 8.91 -2.09
C ALA A 43 6.74 8.04 -1.20
N LEU A 44 7.52 8.68 -0.35
CA LEU A 44 8.41 8.03 0.60
C LEU A 44 7.99 8.38 2.04
N VAL A 45 7.89 7.35 2.88
CA VAL A 45 7.61 7.48 4.31
C VAL A 45 8.77 6.88 5.08
N GLU A 46 9.45 7.73 5.82
CA GLU A 46 10.48 7.31 6.77
C GLU A 46 9.86 7.07 8.14
N VAL A 47 10.00 5.85 8.64
CA VAL A 47 9.41 5.41 9.90
C VAL A 47 10.46 5.47 10.99
N GLN A 48 10.25 6.41 11.91
CA GLN A 48 11.14 6.70 13.03
C GLN A 48 11.26 5.50 13.96
N ALA A 49 12.43 5.28 14.58
CA ALA A 49 12.64 4.19 15.53
C ALA A 49 12.24 2.77 15.02
N CYS A 50 12.39 2.53 13.72
CA CYS A 50 12.05 1.27 13.06
C CYS A 50 13.25 0.70 12.30
N GLY A 51 13.45 -0.62 12.36
CA GLY A 51 14.39 -1.36 11.54
C GLY A 51 13.85 -1.66 10.14
N SER A 52 14.21 -2.82 9.57
CA SER A 52 13.85 -3.16 8.19
C SER A 52 12.41 -3.63 8.01
N ILE A 53 11.70 -4.04 9.08
CA ILE A 53 10.43 -4.74 8.96
C ILE A 53 9.32 -3.85 9.50
N VAL A 54 9.07 -2.74 8.81
CA VAL A 54 8.06 -1.73 9.17
C VAL A 54 6.68 -2.35 9.44
N THR A 55 6.29 -3.37 8.68
CA THR A 55 5.00 -4.07 8.83
C THR A 55 4.85 -4.79 10.17
N GLU A 56 5.95 -5.29 10.75
CA GLU A 56 5.95 -6.01 12.03
C GLU A 56 6.28 -5.06 13.19
N GLU A 57 7.25 -4.17 13.00
CA GLU A 57 7.73 -3.25 14.04
C GLU A 57 6.76 -2.09 14.28
N GLN A 58 6.22 -1.48 13.21
CA GLN A 58 5.34 -0.32 13.29
C GLN A 58 4.19 -0.35 12.25
N PRO A 59 3.29 -1.35 12.31
CA PRO A 59 2.16 -1.44 11.38
C PRO A 59 1.24 -0.22 11.43
N HIS A 60 1.11 0.41 12.60
CA HIS A 60 0.28 1.59 12.80
C HIS A 60 0.78 2.82 12.03
N ALA A 61 2.09 2.96 11.84
CA ALA A 61 2.69 4.04 11.06
C ALA A 61 2.34 3.94 9.56
N MET A 62 1.90 2.76 9.09
CA MET A 62 1.50 2.54 7.71
C MET A 62 0.04 2.91 7.42
N LEU A 63 -0.83 2.96 8.44
CA LEU A 63 -2.28 3.09 8.26
C LEU A 63 -2.66 4.38 7.53
N ILE A 64 -2.22 5.53 8.05
CA ILE A 64 -2.57 6.84 7.50
C ILE A 64 -1.97 7.02 6.10
N PRO A 65 -0.67 6.77 5.85
CA PRO A 65 -0.13 6.89 4.50
C PRO A 65 -0.78 5.93 3.49
N LEU A 66 -1.13 4.71 3.90
CA LEU A 66 -1.82 3.75 3.05
C LEU A 66 -3.25 4.20 2.72
N GLU A 67 -3.98 4.73 3.69
CA GLU A 67 -5.32 5.30 3.48
C GLU A 67 -5.28 6.43 2.44
N TYR A 68 -4.40 7.42 2.62
CA TYR A 68 -4.26 8.53 1.67
C TYR A 68 -3.81 8.06 0.28
N PHE A 69 -2.91 7.08 0.23
CA PHE A 69 -2.47 6.51 -1.04
C PHE A 69 -3.62 5.85 -1.79
N LEU A 70 -4.42 5.02 -1.10
CA LEU A 70 -5.59 4.35 -1.68
C LEU A 70 -6.72 5.33 -2.03
N MET A 71 -6.92 6.39 -1.23
CA MET A 71 -7.82 7.50 -1.57
C MET A 71 -7.39 8.18 -2.88
N GLY A 72 -6.09 8.34 -3.10
CA GLY A 72 -5.54 8.87 -4.35
C GLY A 72 -5.86 8.02 -5.58
N PHE A 73 -6.16 6.73 -5.40
CA PHE A 73 -6.64 5.82 -6.45
C PHE A 73 -8.17 5.71 -6.53
N GLY A 74 -8.91 6.35 -5.61
CA GLY A 74 -10.36 6.17 -5.49
C GLY A 74 -10.76 4.78 -4.96
N LEU A 75 -9.83 4.02 -4.37
CA LEU A 75 -10.11 2.68 -3.83
C LEU A 75 -10.60 2.73 -2.38
N TYR A 76 -10.17 3.75 -1.63
CA TYR A 76 -10.63 3.96 -0.27
C TYR A 76 -11.66 5.08 -0.24
N ARG A 77 -12.91 4.73 0.09
CA ARG A 77 -13.96 5.69 0.42
C ARG A 77 -14.19 5.58 1.92
N SER A 78 -13.93 6.66 2.66
CA SER A 78 -14.27 6.72 4.08
C SER A 78 -15.72 6.29 4.26
N THR A 79 -15.91 5.15 4.94
CA THR A 79 -17.23 4.56 5.22
C THR A 79 -18.08 5.45 6.13
N LEU A 80 -17.53 6.57 6.61
CA LEU A 80 -18.21 7.56 7.42
C LEU A 80 -19.04 8.58 6.61
N SER A 81 -19.08 8.52 5.28
CA SER A 81 -20.05 9.33 4.54
C SER A 81 -21.45 8.70 4.64
N VAL A 82 -22.16 9.03 5.72
CA VAL A 82 -23.58 8.73 5.96
C VAL A 82 -24.51 9.35 4.89
N SER A 83 -23.98 10.09 3.90
CA SER A 83 -24.78 10.64 2.82
C SER A 83 -25.00 9.63 1.67
N ARG A 84 -26.16 8.97 1.72
CA ARG A 84 -26.73 8.02 0.75
C ARG A 84 -27.21 8.64 -0.59
N ARG A 85 -26.83 9.86 -0.97
CA ARG A 85 -27.41 10.52 -2.16
C ARG A 85 -26.38 11.15 -3.09
N SER A 86 -25.74 10.33 -3.93
CA SER A 86 -25.18 10.77 -5.22
C SER A 86 -24.95 9.55 -6.13
N PRO A 87 -25.68 9.42 -7.25
CA PRO A 87 -25.54 8.28 -8.19
C PRO A 87 -24.32 8.41 -9.13
N LEU A 88 -23.51 9.45 -8.98
CA LEU A 88 -22.38 9.77 -9.85
C LEU A 88 -21.13 9.95 -8.99
N SER A 89 -20.49 8.86 -8.60
CA SER A 89 -19.10 8.90 -8.10
C SER A 89 -18.37 7.61 -8.51
N PRO A 90 -17.15 7.71 -9.06
CA PRO A 90 -16.60 6.70 -9.94
C PRO A 90 -15.62 5.82 -9.17
N THR A 91 -16.09 4.68 -8.67
CA THR A 91 -15.37 3.38 -8.49
C THR A 91 -16.19 2.51 -7.53
N CYS A 92 -17.33 1.99 -8.01
CA CYS A 92 -17.96 0.84 -7.39
C CYS A 92 -17.24 -0.43 -7.89
N ILE A 93 -16.16 -0.84 -7.22
CA ILE A 93 -15.83 -2.27 -7.30
C ILE A 93 -17.01 -2.97 -6.62
N SER A 94 -17.75 -3.73 -7.40
CA SER A 94 -18.93 -4.43 -6.91
C SER A 94 -18.50 -5.33 -5.75
N PRO A 95 -19.16 -5.28 -4.57
CA PRO A 95 -18.77 -6.08 -3.41
C PRO A 95 -18.74 -7.59 -3.72
N GLU A 96 -19.49 -8.01 -4.73
CA GLU A 96 -19.51 -9.37 -5.26
C GLU A 96 -18.15 -9.78 -5.87
N LEU A 97 -17.30 -8.84 -6.32
CA LEU A 97 -15.94 -9.12 -6.82
C LEU A 97 -14.92 -9.40 -5.71
N LEU A 98 -15.23 -9.01 -4.47
CA LEU A 98 -14.42 -9.30 -3.28
C LEU A 98 -14.85 -10.60 -2.59
N SER A 99 -15.84 -11.31 -3.16
CA SER A 99 -16.21 -12.62 -2.64
C SER A 99 -15.09 -13.64 -2.91
N PRO A 100 -14.84 -14.58 -2.00
CA PRO A 100 -13.91 -15.67 -2.26
C PRO A 100 -14.25 -16.42 -3.55
N GLU A 101 -15.54 -16.60 -3.83
CA GLU A 101 -16.05 -17.29 -5.00
C GLU A 101 -15.71 -16.56 -6.30
N SER A 102 -15.86 -15.24 -6.34
CA SER A 102 -15.51 -14.42 -7.51
C SER A 102 -14.01 -14.30 -7.73
N MET A 103 -13.21 -14.39 -6.66
CA MET A 103 -11.75 -14.44 -6.74
C MET A 103 -11.21 -15.84 -7.12
N GLY A 104 -12.10 -16.82 -7.34
CA GLY A 104 -11.71 -18.20 -7.65
C GLY A 104 -11.12 -18.96 -6.46
N LEU A 105 -11.34 -18.47 -5.24
CA LEU A 105 -10.85 -19.06 -3.99
C LEU A 105 -11.90 -20.01 -3.42
N LYS A 106 -11.60 -21.31 -3.40
CA LYS A 106 -12.44 -22.31 -2.73
C LYS A 106 -12.02 -22.45 -1.27
N LEU A 107 -12.49 -21.55 -0.42
CA LEU A 107 -12.19 -21.58 1.01
C LEU A 107 -12.95 -22.73 1.71
N LYS A 108 -12.25 -23.50 2.54
CA LYS A 108 -12.89 -24.44 3.49
C LYS A 108 -12.92 -23.77 4.86
N PRO A 109 -14.04 -23.87 5.61
CA PRO A 109 -14.10 -23.34 6.97
C PRO A 109 -13.00 -23.96 7.84
N ILE A 110 -12.17 -23.12 8.46
CA ILE A 110 -11.22 -23.57 9.48
C ILE A 110 -11.99 -23.68 10.79
N LYS A 111 -11.98 -24.86 11.40
CA LYS A 111 -12.47 -25.02 12.78
C LYS A 111 -11.53 -24.27 13.72
N THR A 112 -11.92 -23.07 14.11
CA THR A 112 -11.30 -22.40 15.24
C THR A 112 -11.97 -22.90 16.51
N TRP A 113 -11.17 -23.38 17.46
CA TRP A 113 -11.66 -23.65 18.81
C TRP A 113 -11.65 -22.32 19.56
N ILE A 114 -12.81 -21.88 20.01
CA ILE A 114 -12.96 -20.70 20.86
C ILE A 114 -12.62 -21.17 22.27
N SER A 115 -11.60 -20.58 22.90
CA SER A 115 -11.28 -20.74 24.34
C SER A 115 -12.11 -19.78 25.19
#